data_AF-A0A4Y2CTL0-F1
#
_entry.id   AF-A0A4Y2CTL0-F1
#
_cell.length_a   1.000
_cell.length_b   1.000
_cell.length_c   1.000
_cell.angle_alpha   90.00
_cell.angle_beta   90.00
_cell.angle_gamma   90.00
#
_symmetry.space_group_name_H-M   'P 1'
#
loop_
_entity.id
_entity.type
_entity.pdbx_description
1 polymer ?
#
loop_
_entity_poly.entity_id
_entity_poly.type
_entity_poly.pdbx_seq_one_letter_code
_entity_poly.pdbx_strand_id
1 'polypeptide(L)'
;MYGAPNKIDSIDKYRYFSFVTNTRNNKRIQLSCLPPTSAAYQHLCRVYYQVQVCVGSELDPENWGWVLKDNSLEPIQTLLPPAPEKLLNTIFCDFRMFVIINVAVK
;
A
#
# COMPACT_ATOMS: atom_id res chain seq x y z
N MET A 1 -5.57 12.68 -10.38
CA MET A 1 -5.70 11.47 -9.55
C MET A 1 -7.14 10.98 -9.64
N TYR A 2 -7.44 9.76 -10.11
CA TYR A 2 -8.72 9.05 -9.96
C TYR A 2 -10.04 9.88 -9.86
N GLY A 3 -10.23 10.96 -10.62
CA GLY A 3 -11.38 11.86 -10.49
C GLY A 3 -11.44 12.73 -9.22
N ALA A 4 -10.37 12.77 -8.42
CA ALA A 4 -10.27 13.59 -7.22
C ALA A 4 -10.32 15.10 -7.54
N PRO A 5 -11.03 15.91 -6.75
CA PRO A 5 -11.00 17.37 -6.87
C PRO A 5 -9.59 17.93 -6.73
N ASN A 6 -9.27 18.98 -7.49
CA ASN A 6 -7.95 19.62 -7.54
C ASN A 6 -7.40 20.12 -6.19
N LYS A 7 -8.25 20.23 -5.17
CA LYS A 7 -7.88 20.67 -3.81
C LYS A 7 -7.29 19.55 -2.95
N ILE A 8 -7.35 18.30 -3.41
CA ILE A 8 -6.85 17.15 -2.66
C ILE A 8 -5.46 16.77 -3.18
N ASP A 9 -4.48 16.88 -2.30
CA ASP A 9 -3.05 16.66 -2.55
C ASP A 9 -2.60 15.22 -2.30
N SER A 10 -3.44 14.39 -1.68
CA SER A 10 -3.08 13.03 -1.27
C SER A 10 -4.17 12.01 -1.63
N ILE A 11 -3.73 10.90 -2.22
CA ILE A 11 -4.60 9.77 -2.56
C ILE A 11 -5.24 9.15 -1.31
N ASP A 12 -4.51 9.10 -0.20
CA ASP A 12 -4.99 8.53 1.05
C ASP A 12 -6.06 9.43 1.69
N LYS A 13 -5.88 10.75 1.64
CA LYS A 13 -6.91 11.72 2.03
C LYS A 13 -8.17 11.55 1.18
N TYR A 14 -8.02 11.44 -0.14
CA TYR A 14 -9.16 11.26 -1.04
C TYR A 14 -9.89 9.93 -0.79
N ARG A 15 -9.13 8.84 -0.56
CA ARG A 15 -9.69 7.53 -0.22
C ARG A 15 -10.51 7.58 1.07
N TYR A 16 -10.00 8.26 2.10
CA TYR A 16 -10.73 8.46 3.36
C TYR A 16 -12.02 9.26 3.16
N PHE A 17 -11.97 10.40 2.47
CA PHE A 17 -13.18 11.18 2.18
C PHE A 17 -14.21 10.39 1.38
N SER A 18 -13.76 9.60 0.39
CA SER A 18 -14.63 8.72 -0.39
C SER A 18 -15.31 7.68 0.49
N PHE A 19 -14.55 7.07 1.42
CA PHE A 19 -15.09 6.12 2.38
C PHE A 19 -16.15 6.75 3.29
N VAL A 20 -15.86 7.90 3.91
CA VAL A 20 -16.79 8.62 4.79
C VAL A 20 -18.06 9.05 4.05
N THR A 21 -17.92 9.45 2.78
CA THR A 21 -19.08 9.83 1.96
C THR A 21 -19.96 8.60 1.67
N ASN A 22 -19.33 7.46 1.37
CA ASN A 22 -20.04 6.21 1.07
C ASN A 22 -20.69 5.56 2.31
N THR A 23 -20.18 5.79 3.53
CA THR A 23 -20.78 5.27 4.78
C THR A 23 -22.02 6.05 5.22
N ARG A 24 -22.21 7.30 4.77
CA ARG A 24 -23.19 8.25 5.34
C ARG A 24 -24.63 7.74 5.41
N ASN A 25 -25.00 6.81 4.53
CA ASN A 25 -26.37 6.29 4.42
C ASN A 25 -26.57 4.89 5.04
N ASN A 26 -25.63 4.40 5.87
CA ASN A 26 -25.62 3.03 6.43
C ASN A 26 -25.73 1.92 5.37
N LYS A 27 -25.42 2.24 4.11
CA LYS A 27 -25.38 1.27 3.02
C LYS A 27 -24.04 0.53 3.08
N ARG A 28 -24.07 -0.75 2.72
CA ARG A 28 -22.84 -1.54 2.57
C ARG A 28 -21.96 -0.86 1.53
N ILE A 29 -20.74 -0.52 1.94
CA ILE A 29 -19.77 0.09 1.03
C ILE A 29 -19.20 -1.01 0.14
N GLN A 30 -19.20 -0.75 -1.16
CA GLN A 30 -18.42 -1.55 -2.10
C GLN A 30 -16.97 -1.05 -2.07
N LEU A 31 -16.06 -1.86 -1.50
CA LEU A 31 -14.65 -1.46 -1.33
C LEU A 31 -13.92 -1.21 -2.66
N SER A 32 -14.37 -1.82 -3.76
CA SER A 32 -13.82 -1.58 -5.11
C SER A 32 -14.05 -0.16 -5.62
N CYS A 33 -15.00 0.58 -5.03
CA CYS A 33 -15.25 1.98 -5.39
C CYS A 33 -14.30 2.95 -4.67
N LEU A 34 -13.43 2.45 -3.78
CA LEU A 34 -12.45 3.28 -3.09
C LEU A 34 -11.20 3.46 -3.98
N PRO A 35 -10.69 4.70 -4.12
CA PRO A 35 -9.41 4.95 -4.78
C PRO A 35 -8.30 4.11 -4.16
N PRO A 36 -7.30 3.61 -4.91
CA PRO A 36 -6.24 2.77 -4.35
C PRO A 36 -5.46 3.48 -3.24
N THR A 37 -4.77 2.71 -2.40
CA THR A 37 -3.90 3.24 -1.34
C THR A 37 -2.55 3.66 -1.90
N SER A 38 -1.78 4.44 -1.14
CA SER A 38 -0.37 4.74 -1.45
C SER A 38 0.51 3.49 -1.68
N ALA A 39 0.15 2.33 -1.12
CA ALA A 39 0.82 1.05 -1.44
C ALA A 39 0.73 0.66 -2.93
N ALA A 40 -0.28 1.12 -3.66
CA ALA A 40 -0.37 0.89 -5.10
C ALA A 40 0.77 1.57 -5.88
N TYR A 41 1.32 2.67 -5.37
CA TYR A 41 2.48 3.32 -5.97
C TYR A 41 3.69 2.39 -5.98
N GLN A 42 3.99 1.75 -4.85
CA GLN A 42 5.09 0.79 -4.77
C GLN A 42 4.89 -0.38 -5.73
N HIS A 43 3.67 -0.88 -5.85
CA HIS A 43 3.37 -1.92 -6.84
C HIS A 43 3.65 -1.47 -8.28
N LEU A 44 3.25 -0.25 -8.65
CA LEU A 44 3.51 0.31 -9.98
C LEU A 44 5.02 0.44 -10.25
N CYS A 45 5.80 0.92 -9.27
CA CYS A 45 7.26 1.00 -9.38
C CYS A 45 7.87 -0.38 -9.66
N ARG A 46 7.49 -1.41 -8.90
CA ARG A 46 8.03 -2.77 -9.08
C ARG A 46 7.67 -3.36 -10.45
N VAL A 47 6.42 -3.22 -10.88
CA VAL A 47 5.98 -3.70 -12.20
C VAL A 47 6.71 -2.96 -13.31
N TYR A 48 6.85 -1.64 -13.19
CA TYR A 48 7.60 -0.84 -14.16
C TYR A 48 9.05 -1.32 -14.27
N TYR A 49 9.74 -1.49 -13.15
CA TYR A 49 11.11 -2.02 -13.12
C TYR A 49 11.21 -3.39 -13.79
N GLN A 50 10.33 -4.33 -13.43
CA GLN A 50 10.33 -5.68 -14.00
C GLN A 50 10.15 -5.64 -15.53
N VAL A 51 9.23 -4.83 -16.04
CA VAL A 51 9.03 -4.64 -17.48
C VAL A 51 10.28 -4.05 -18.14
N GLN A 52 10.92 -3.06 -17.52
CA GLN A 52 12.12 -2.41 -18.03
C GLN A 52 13.31 -3.36 -18.10
N VAL A 53 13.51 -4.18 -17.06
CA VAL A 53 14.52 -5.25 -17.08
C VAL A 53 14.24 -6.27 -18.18
N CYS A 54 12.97 -6.66 -18.39
CA CYS A 54 12.60 -7.59 -19.45
C CYS A 54 12.91 -7.07 -20.87
N VAL A 55 12.92 -5.74 -21.08
CA VAL A 55 13.28 -5.13 -22.37
C VAL A 55 14.77 -4.76 -22.47
N GLY A 56 15.56 -5.06 -21.43
CA GLY A 56 17.01 -4.83 -21.41
C GLY A 56 17.44 -3.43 -20.96
N SER A 57 16.54 -2.65 -20.34
CA SER A 57 16.90 -1.36 -19.75
C SER A 57 17.64 -1.56 -18.43
N GLU A 58 18.73 -0.81 -18.25
CA GLU A 58 19.43 -0.72 -16.97
C GLU A 58 18.82 0.39 -16.11
N LEU A 59 18.13 -0.02 -15.05
CA LEU A 59 17.58 0.87 -14.04
C LEU A 59 18.11 0.48 -12.67
N ASP A 60 18.31 1.47 -11.81
CA ASP A 60 18.65 1.22 -10.42
C ASP A 60 17.41 0.72 -9.65
N PRO A 61 17.37 -0.54 -9.18
CA PRO A 61 16.22 -1.12 -8.50
C PRO A 61 15.76 -0.34 -7.28
N GLU A 62 16.67 0.32 -6.55
CA GLU A 62 16.34 1.06 -5.32
C GLU A 62 15.46 2.29 -5.60
N ASN A 63 15.53 2.85 -6.81
CA ASN A 63 14.65 3.92 -7.26
C ASN A 63 13.25 3.42 -7.68
N TRP A 64 13.05 2.11 -7.81
CA TRP A 64 11.82 1.51 -8.37
C TRP A 64 11.17 0.47 -7.45
N GLY A 65 11.17 0.74 -6.14
CA GLY A 65 10.38 -0.05 -5.19
C GLY A 65 11.04 -1.37 -4.80
N TRP A 66 12.37 -1.44 -4.89
CA TRP A 66 13.18 -2.53 -4.36
C TRP A 66 14.16 -1.99 -3.32
N VAL A 67 14.70 -2.87 -2.49
CA VAL A 67 15.75 -2.54 -1.52
C VAL A 67 16.79 -3.65 -1.52
N LEU A 68 18.07 -3.29 -1.48
CA LEU A 68 19.13 -4.26 -1.31
C LEU A 68 19.30 -4.59 0.18
N LYS A 69 19.07 -5.85 0.56
CA LYS A 69 19.32 -6.37 1.90
C LYS A 69 20.06 -7.68 1.81
N ASP A 70 21.15 -7.83 2.57
CA ASP A 70 21.95 -9.05 2.61
C ASP A 70 22.32 -9.60 1.21
N ASN A 71 22.72 -8.68 0.31
CA ASN A 71 23.02 -8.94 -1.10
C ASN A 71 21.84 -9.51 -1.94
N SER A 72 20.62 -9.43 -1.43
CA SER A 72 19.39 -9.82 -2.11
C SER A 72 18.53 -8.59 -2.40
N LEU A 73 17.97 -8.54 -3.61
CA LEU A 73 16.97 -7.54 -3.96
C LEU A 73 15.60 -7.98 -3.45
N GLU A 74 15.08 -7.26 -2.47
CA GLU A 74 13.76 -7.49 -1.92
C GLU A 74 12.75 -6.44 -2.40
N PRO A 75 11.52 -6.83 -2.74
CA PRO A 75 10.48 -5.90 -3.14
C PRO A 75 9.96 -5.11 -1.94
N ILE A 76 9.92 -3.78 -2.05
CA ILE A 76 9.25 -2.92 -1.07
C ILE A 76 7.75 -3.03 -1.29
N GLN A 77 7.02 -3.68 -0.38
CA GLN A 77 5.57 -3.82 -0.49
C GLN A 77 4.82 -2.52 -0.10
N THR A 78 5.22 -1.92 1.02
CA THR A 78 4.66 -0.67 1.55
C THR A 78 5.76 0.11 2.28
N LEU A 79 5.72 1.44 2.23
CA LEU A 79 6.57 2.32 3.04
C LEU A 79 5.92 2.70 4.37
N LEU A 80 4.60 2.50 4.46
CA LEU A 80 3.82 2.83 5.64
C LEU A 80 3.60 1.57 6.48
N PRO A 81 3.56 1.71 7.81
CA PRO A 81 3.19 0.61 8.68
C PRO A 81 1.77 0.14 8.36
N PRO A 82 1.45 -1.15 8.58
CA PRO A 82 0.14 -1.72 8.25
C PRO A 82 -1.01 -1.06 9.02
N ALA A 83 -0.73 -0.53 10.22
CA ALA A 83 -1.64 0.28 11.00
C ALA A 83 -0.86 1.22 11.94
N PRO A 84 -1.49 2.28 12.47
CA PRO A 84 -0.92 3.08 13.56
C PRO A 84 -0.50 2.22 14.75
N GLU A 85 0.64 2.54 15.35
CA GLU A 85 1.23 1.77 16.45
C GLU A 85 0.28 1.62 17.64
N LYS A 86 -0.44 2.70 18.00
CA LYS A 86 -1.46 2.66 19.06
C LYS A 86 -2.53 1.59 18.79
N LEU A 87 -2.95 1.42 17.54
CA LEU A 87 -3.90 0.37 17.17
C LEU A 87 -3.23 -1.00 17.25
N LEU A 88 -2.03 -1.17 16.71
CA LEU A 88 -1.29 -2.44 16.81
C LEU A 88 -1.11 -2.91 18.27
N ASN A 89 -0.87 -1.98 19.19
CA ASN A 89 -0.71 -2.27 20.61
C ASN A 89 -2.04 -2.49 21.35
N THR A 90 -3.17 -2.07 20.76
CA THR A 90 -4.52 -2.26 21.35
C THR A 90 -5.16 -3.56 20.86
N ILE A 91 -4.88 -3.95 19.62
CA ILE A 91 -5.46 -5.14 18.99
C ILE A 91 -4.57 -6.35 19.34
N PHE A 92 -4.77 -6.95 20.51
CA PHE A 92 -4.25 -8.30 20.76
C PHE A 92 -5.20 -9.34 20.17
N CYS A 93 -4.67 -10.27 19.37
CA CYS A 93 -5.44 -11.39 18.86
C CYS A 93 -5.30 -12.56 19.83
N ASP A 94 -6.38 -12.93 20.53
CA ASP A 94 -6.39 -14.03 21.50
C ASP A 94 -6.31 -15.43 20.85
N PHE A 95 -6.33 -15.51 19.51
CA PHE A 95 -6.19 -16.78 18.80
C PHE A 95 -4.79 -16.94 18.24
N ARG A 96 -4.13 -18.05 18.61
CA ARG A 96 -2.80 -18.51 18.20
C ARG A 96 -2.57 -18.40 16.69
N MET A 97 -2.18 -17.22 16.24
CA MET A 97 -1.65 -17.04 14.91
C MET A 97 -0.59 -15.93 14.93
N PHE A 98 0.47 -16.21 15.70
CA PHE A 98 1.75 -15.50 15.66
C PHE A 98 2.39 -15.42 14.25
N VAL A 99 1.79 -16.07 13.25
CA VAL A 99 2.31 -16.18 11.89
C VAL A 99 1.80 -15.06 10.96
N ILE A 100 0.56 -14.58 11.05
CA ILE A 100 0.06 -13.67 9.98
C ILE A 100 0.57 -12.22 10.11
N ILE A 101 0.77 -11.70 11.32
CA ILE A 101 1.27 -10.32 11.47
C ILE A 101 2.76 -10.23 11.08
N ASN A 102 3.57 -11.25 11.39
CA ASN A 102 4.99 -11.26 11.03
C ASN A 102 5.25 -11.61 9.56
N VAL A 103 4.37 -12.38 8.90
CA VAL A 103 4.52 -12.71 7.47
C VAL A 103 4.12 -11.55 6.55
N ALA A 104 3.31 -10.60 7.02
CA ALA A 104 2.97 -9.39 6.25
C ALA A 104 3.97 -8.22 6.46
N VAL A 105 4.98 -8.39 7.32
CA VAL A 105 5.94 -7.34 7.72
C VAL A 105 7.40 -7.73 7.41
N LYS A 106 7.64 -8.87 6.76
CA LYS A 106 8.93 -9.20 6.15
C LYS A 106 8.81 -9.28 4.64
#